data_AF-A0A9C8UIV4-F1
#
_entry.id   AF-A0A9C8UIV4-F1
#
_cell.length_a   1.000
_cell.length_b   1.000
_cell.length_c   1.000
_cell.angle_alpha   90.00
_cell.angle_beta   90.00
_cell.angle_gamma   90.00
#
_symmetry.space_group_name_H-M   'P 1'
#
loop_
_entity.id
_entity.type
_entity.pdbx_description
1 polymer ?
#
loop_
_entity_poly.entity_id
_entity_poly.type
_entity_poly.pdbx_seq_one_letter_code
_entity_poly.pdbx_strand_id
1 'polypeptide(L)'
;MYPLLLIVIFGAVIVASLLAAPRRASIEGFFGGMTTQGKAPGLWTLVLSQVTTWIFARSLMNAAILGYYYGIAGTLAYATYYGSFLTGGFIVGRLRQDGAMSVQGWLGVRFGAAGNGCYNLVIA
;
A
#
# COMPACT_ATOMS: atom_id res chain seq x y z
N MET A 1 2.70 32.93 -12.91
CA MET A 1 1.28 32.53 -12.78
C MET A 1 1.08 31.06 -12.38
N TYR A 2 1.89 30.10 -12.85
CA TYR A 2 1.79 28.68 -12.44
C TYR A 2 2.00 28.35 -10.94
N PRO A 3 2.94 28.96 -10.20
CA PRO A 3 3.19 28.55 -8.82
C PRO A 3 2.04 28.91 -7.87
N LEU A 4 1.40 30.07 -8.07
CA LEU A 4 0.25 30.49 -7.26
C LEU A 4 -0.95 29.56 -7.46
N LEU A 5 -1.23 29.19 -8.72
CA LEU A 5 -2.30 28.24 -9.06
C LEU A 5 -2.07 26.89 -8.38
N LEU A 6 -0.84 26.35 -8.45
CA LEU A 6 -0.49 25.09 -7.80
C LEU A 6 -0.67 25.14 -6.29
N ILE A 7 -0.22 26.22 -5.64
CA ILE A 7 -0.38 26.42 -4.19
C ILE A 7 -1.86 26.45 -3.82
N VAL A 8 -2.70 27.16 -4.57
CA VAL A 8 -4.13 27.25 -4.30
C VAL A 8 -4.81 25.90 -4.47
N ILE A 9 -4.50 25.16 -5.55
CA ILE A 9 -5.07 23.83 -5.79
C ILE A 9 -4.64 22.86 -4.68
N PHE A 10 -3.36 22.82 -4.32
CA PHE A 10 -2.88 21.96 -3.24
C PHE A 10 -3.51 22.32 -1.89
N GLY A 11 -3.60 23.62 -1.58
CA GLY A 11 -4.26 24.10 -0.38
C GLY A 11 -5.73 23.66 -0.32
N ALA A 12 -6.46 23.78 -1.42
CA ALA A 12 -7.84 23.32 -1.51
C ALA A 12 -7.97 21.81 -1.30
N VAL A 13 -7.08 21.00 -1.90
CA VAL A 13 -7.05 19.54 -1.71
C VAL A 13 -6.76 19.17 -0.26
N ILE A 14 -5.81 19.85 0.40
CA ILE A 14 -5.51 19.63 1.82
C ILE A 14 -6.74 19.93 2.67
N VAL A 15 -7.38 21.09 2.48
CA VAL A 15 -8.58 21.47 3.23
C VAL A 15 -9.71 20.46 2.99
N ALA A 16 -9.98 20.09 1.74
CA ALA A 16 -10.98 19.09 1.41
C ALA A 16 -10.69 17.74 2.07
N SER A 17 -9.42 17.32 2.10
CA SER A 17 -8.99 16.06 2.74
C SER A 17 -9.21 16.09 4.26
N LEU A 18 -8.87 17.20 4.93
CA LEU A 18 -9.10 17.37 6.37
C LEU A 18 -10.59 17.41 6.71
N LEU A 19 -11.42 17.97 5.83
CA LEU A 19 -12.87 17.97 5.99
C LEU A 19 -13.48 16.57 5.78
N ALA A 20 -12.91 15.78 4.85
CA ALA A 20 -13.35 14.42 4.55
C ALA A 20 -12.84 13.39 5.58
N ALA A 21 -11.74 13.67 6.28
CA ALA A 21 -11.13 12.74 7.23
C ALA A 21 -12.08 12.45 8.41
N PRO A 22 -12.29 11.17 8.78
CA PRO A 22 -13.15 10.81 9.89
C PRO A 22 -12.56 11.31 11.22
N ARG A 23 -13.38 12.04 11.99
CA ARG A 23 -12.97 12.70 13.25
C ARG A 23 -12.95 11.79 14.48
N ARG A 24 -13.38 10.54 14.35
CA ARG A 24 -13.34 9.52 15.40
C ARG A 24 -12.76 8.24 14.81
N ALA A 25 -11.59 7.85 15.29
CA ALA A 25 -10.98 6.57 14.97
C ALA A 25 -11.37 5.55 16.05
N SER A 26 -11.87 4.38 15.64
CA SER A 26 -11.98 3.21 16.51
C SER A 26 -10.88 2.21 16.16
N ILE A 27 -10.62 1.25 17.04
CA ILE A 27 -9.63 0.18 16.78
C ILE A 27 -10.07 -0.64 15.56
N GLU A 28 -11.36 -0.93 15.45
CA GLU A 28 -11.96 -1.68 14.35
C GLU A 28 -11.88 -0.91 13.03
N GLY A 29 -12.06 0.41 13.07
CA GLY A 29 -11.89 1.27 11.90
C GLY A 29 -10.42 1.41 11.49
N PHE A 30 -9.52 1.56 12.46
CA PHE A 30 -8.09 1.79 12.20
C PHE A 30 -7.35 0.53 11.74
N PHE A 31 -7.51 -0.59 12.46
CA PHE A 31 -6.84 -1.85 12.13
C PHE A 31 -7.69 -2.75 11.22
N GLY A 32 -9.01 -2.74 11.39
CA GLY A 32 -9.93 -3.54 10.58
C GLY A 32 -10.40 -2.86 9.29
N GLY A 33 -10.12 -1.56 9.12
CA GLY A 33 -10.53 -0.78 7.95
C GLY A 33 -12.06 -0.62 7.83
N MET A 34 -12.83 -0.90 8.88
CA MET A 34 -14.29 -0.88 8.79
C MET A 34 -14.83 0.55 8.70
N THR A 35 -15.92 0.73 7.95
CA THR A 35 -16.67 1.98 7.93
C THR A 35 -17.39 2.20 9.27
N THR A 36 -17.93 3.40 9.49
CA THR A 36 -18.76 3.72 10.68
C THR A 36 -20.01 2.83 10.81
N GLN A 37 -20.39 2.13 9.75
CA GLN A 37 -21.50 1.18 9.72
C GLN A 37 -21.04 -0.29 9.86
N GLY A 38 -19.76 -0.52 10.18
CA GLY A 38 -19.17 -1.86 10.31
C GLY A 38 -18.98 -2.61 8.98
N LYS A 39 -18.99 -1.90 7.84
CA LYS A 39 -18.80 -2.52 6.52
C LYS A 39 -17.33 -2.51 6.12
N ALA A 40 -16.91 -3.51 5.34
CA ALA A 40 -15.59 -3.49 4.70
C ALA A 40 -15.50 -2.36 3.66
N PRO A 41 -14.29 -1.83 3.38
CA PRO A 41 -14.08 -0.88 2.29
C PRO A 41 -14.48 -1.47 0.94
N GLY A 42 -15.00 -0.63 0.05
CA GLY A 42 -15.30 -1.01 -1.32
C GLY A 42 -14.04 -1.30 -2.14
N LEU A 43 -14.21 -2.01 -3.25
CA LEU A 43 -13.10 -2.40 -4.14
C LEU A 43 -12.24 -1.21 -4.56
N TRP A 44 -12.85 -0.10 -4.97
CA TRP A 44 -12.10 1.08 -5.42
C TRP A 44 -11.25 1.71 -4.32
N THR A 45 -11.75 1.76 -3.09
CA THR A 45 -10.97 2.24 -1.94
C THR A 45 -9.76 1.34 -1.71
N LEU A 46 -9.95 0.02 -1.77
CA LEU A 46 -8.85 -0.95 -1.62
C LEU A 46 -7.83 -0.85 -2.77
N VAL A 47 -8.30 -0.74 -4.01
CA VAL A 47 -7.43 -0.60 -5.19
C VAL A 47 -6.64 0.69 -5.12
N LEU A 48 -7.28 1.83 -4.81
CA LEU A 48 -6.58 3.11 -4.70
C LEU A 48 -5.58 3.11 -3.54
N SER A 49 -5.96 2.56 -2.38
CA SER A 49 -5.04 2.39 -1.25
C SER A 49 -3.81 1.55 -1.64
N GLN A 50 -4.04 0.43 -2.31
CA GLN A 50 -2.97 -0.42 -2.83
C GLN A 50 -2.12 0.31 -3.88
N VAL A 51 -2.69 1.07 -4.79
CA VAL A 51 -1.88 1.80 -5.78
C VAL A 51 -1.02 2.87 -5.09
N THR A 52 -1.59 3.63 -4.15
CA THR A 52 -0.86 4.71 -3.45
C THR A 52 0.27 4.21 -2.57
N THR A 53 0.16 3.00 -1.99
CA THR A 53 1.21 2.42 -1.15
C THR A 53 2.43 1.96 -1.96
N TRP A 54 2.32 1.81 -3.28
CA TRP A 54 3.39 1.31 -4.14
C TRP A 54 3.96 2.35 -5.11
N ILE A 55 3.26 3.46 -5.34
CA ILE A 55 3.80 4.60 -6.09
C ILE A 55 4.72 5.41 -5.17
N PHE A 56 5.97 4.96 -5.06
CA PHE A 56 7.04 5.69 -4.38
C PHE A 56 7.82 6.56 -5.37
N ALA A 57 8.22 7.76 -4.91
CA ALA A 57 9.07 8.67 -5.68
C ALA A 57 10.36 7.99 -6.16
N ARG A 58 10.95 7.12 -5.33
CA ARG A 58 12.13 6.32 -5.69
C ARG A 58 11.85 5.33 -6.82
N SER A 59 10.69 4.68 -6.80
CA SER A 59 10.29 3.75 -7.85
C SER A 59 10.11 4.44 -9.20
N LEU A 60 9.46 5.61 -9.19
CA LEU A 60 9.29 6.43 -10.39
C LEU A 60 10.64 6.92 -10.94
N MET A 61 11.54 7.34 -10.06
CA MET A 61 12.89 7.76 -10.43
C MET A 61 13.69 6.62 -11.06
N ASN A 62 13.63 5.41 -10.50
CA ASN A 62 14.29 4.24 -11.07
C ASN A 62 13.75 3.89 -12.47
N ALA A 63 12.43 3.91 -12.65
CA ALA A 63 11.80 3.69 -13.95
C ALA A 63 12.22 4.73 -14.99
N ALA A 64 12.33 6.01 -14.58
CA ALA A 64 12.77 7.10 -15.44
C ALA A 64 14.25 7.00 -15.80
N ILE A 65 15.13 6.67 -14.84
CA ILE A 65 16.56 6.47 -15.08
C ILE A 65 16.78 5.31 -16.05
N LEU A 66 16.12 4.18 -15.82
CA LEU A 66 16.22 3.02 -16.71
C LEU A 66 15.63 3.33 -18.10
N GLY A 67 14.53 4.08 -18.15
CA GLY A 67 13.95 4.56 -19.40
C GLY A 67 14.88 5.51 -20.17
N TYR A 68 15.61 6.38 -19.46
CA TYR A 68 16.59 7.29 -20.06
C TYR A 68 17.77 6.55 -20.68
N TYR A 69 18.33 5.56 -19.97
CA TYR A 69 19.51 4.83 -20.46
C TYR A 69 19.19 3.70 -21.46
N TYR A 70 18.02 3.06 -21.34
CA TYR A 70 17.70 1.83 -22.07
C TYR A 70 16.35 1.89 -22.81
N GLY A 71 15.73 3.06 -22.90
CA GLY A 71 14.44 3.25 -23.55
C GLY A 71 13.31 2.41 -22.92
N ILE A 72 12.35 2.00 -23.75
CA ILE A 72 11.18 1.23 -23.28
C ILE A 72 11.58 -0.09 -22.61
N ALA A 73 12.68 -0.71 -23.04
CA ALA A 73 13.18 -1.95 -22.44
C ALA A 73 13.59 -1.74 -20.97
N GLY A 74 14.23 -0.61 -20.65
CA GLY A 74 14.58 -0.26 -19.26
C GLY A 74 13.36 -0.01 -18.38
N THR A 75 12.37 0.72 -18.90
CA THR A 75 11.12 0.96 -18.18
C THR A 75 10.34 -0.34 -17.95
N LEU A 76 10.25 -1.21 -18.96
CA LEU A 76 9.60 -2.51 -18.85
C LEU A 76 10.34 -3.43 -17.88
N ALA A 77 11.68 -3.45 -17.94
CA ALA A 77 12.51 -4.21 -17.01
C ALA A 77 12.21 -3.82 -15.56
N TYR A 78 12.12 -2.52 -15.26
CA TYR A 78 11.68 -2.09 -13.94
C TYR A 78 10.26 -2.57 -13.64
N ALA A 79 9.31 -2.36 -14.55
CA ALA A 79 7.92 -2.73 -14.36
C ALA A 79 7.69 -4.24 -14.12
N THR A 80 8.62 -5.12 -14.50
CA THR A 80 8.50 -6.56 -14.19
C THR A 80 8.41 -6.84 -12.68
N TYR A 81 8.91 -5.95 -11.82
CA TYR A 81 8.77 -6.11 -10.37
C TYR A 81 7.30 -6.18 -9.93
N TYR A 82 6.39 -5.50 -10.64
CA TYR A 82 4.95 -5.56 -10.37
C TYR A 82 4.39 -6.98 -10.56
N GLY A 83 5.05 -7.85 -11.34
CA GLY A 83 4.71 -9.27 -11.44
C GLY A 83 4.77 -10.00 -10.09
N SER A 84 5.60 -9.55 -9.15
CA SER A 84 5.65 -10.10 -7.78
C SER A 84 4.33 -9.95 -7.02
N PHE A 85 3.43 -9.07 -7.47
CA PHE A 85 2.11 -8.89 -6.85
C PHE A 85 1.24 -10.12 -6.99
N LEU A 86 1.47 -10.96 -8.00
CA LEU A 86 0.77 -12.23 -8.13
C LEU A 86 1.11 -13.16 -6.96
N THR A 87 2.40 -13.26 -6.63
CA THR A 87 2.86 -14.03 -5.46
C THR A 87 2.36 -13.40 -4.16
N GLY A 88 2.43 -12.07 -4.03
CA GLY A 88 1.89 -11.36 -2.88
C GLY A 88 0.39 -11.61 -2.70
N GLY A 89 -0.39 -11.54 -3.77
CA GLY A 89 -1.82 -11.83 -3.79
C GLY A 89 -2.12 -13.28 -3.41
N PHE A 90 -1.34 -14.24 -3.89
CA PHE A 90 -1.46 -15.65 -3.49
C PHE A 90 -1.21 -15.85 -1.98
N ILE A 91 -0.14 -15.25 -1.43
CA ILE A 91 0.18 -15.33 0.00
C ILE A 91 -0.89 -14.65 0.86
N VAL A 92 -1.34 -13.46 0.47
CA VAL A 92 -2.46 -12.78 1.15
C VAL A 92 -3.74 -13.60 1.09
N GLY A 93 -4.00 -14.27 -0.03
CA GLY A 93 -5.12 -15.20 -0.17
C GLY A 93 -5.08 -16.32 0.86
N ARG A 94 -3.91 -16.94 1.07
CA ARG A 94 -3.72 -17.99 2.10
C ARG A 94 -3.87 -17.44 3.51
N LEU A 95 -3.28 -16.29 3.79
CA LEU A 95 -3.40 -15.60 5.08
C LEU A 95 -4.88 -15.37 5.43
N ARG A 96 -5.69 -14.93 4.46
CA ARG A 96 -7.14 -14.72 4.64
C ARG A 96 -7.94 -16.00 4.80
N GLN A 97 -7.57 -17.08 4.08
CA GLN A 97 -8.20 -18.39 4.24
C GLN A 97 -8.00 -18.95 5.64
N ASP A 98 -6.82 -18.70 6.23
CA ASP A 98 -6.49 -19.12 7.60
C ASP A 98 -7.06 -18.18 8.67
N GLY A 99 -7.80 -17.13 8.28
CA GLY A 99 -8.37 -16.14 9.21
C GLY A 99 -7.32 -15.29 9.95
N ALA A 100 -6.09 -15.23 9.44
CA ALA A 100 -5.02 -14.47 10.08
C ALA A 100 -5.21 -12.96 9.91
N MET A 101 -4.84 -12.21 10.94
CA MET A 101 -4.98 -10.73 10.96
C MET A 101 -3.67 -10.00 10.66
N SER A 102 -2.53 -10.70 10.66
CA SER A 102 -1.22 -10.14 10.33
C SER A 102 -0.28 -11.21 9.77
N VAL A 103 0.68 -10.80 8.94
CA VAL A 103 1.70 -11.70 8.38
C VAL A 103 2.56 -12.28 9.50
N GLN A 104 2.98 -11.45 10.46
CA GLN A 104 3.74 -11.88 11.63
C GLN A 104 2.97 -12.92 12.44
N GLY A 105 1.69 -12.68 12.76
CA GLY A 105 0.87 -13.63 13.50
C GLY A 105 0.71 -14.95 12.74
N TRP A 106 0.48 -14.89 11.43
CA TRP A 106 0.38 -16.07 10.56
C TRP A 106 1.67 -16.90 10.57
N LEU A 107 2.83 -16.25 10.45
CA LEU A 107 4.12 -16.91 10.53
C LEU A 107 4.41 -17.46 11.93
N GLY A 108 3.98 -16.77 12.99
CA GLY A 108 4.09 -17.23 14.36
C GLY A 108 3.29 -18.50 14.64
N VAL A 109 2.06 -18.60 14.12
CA VAL A 109 1.26 -19.83 14.23
C VAL A 109 1.91 -21.00 13.49
N ARG A 110 2.52 -20.73 12.33
CA ARG A 110 3.04 -21.78 11.44
C ARG A 110 4.47 -22.22 11.75
N PHE A 111 5.29 -21.33 12.29
CA PHE A 111 6.74 -21.53 12.50
C PHE A 111 7.22 -21.10 13.89
N GLY A 112 6.32 -20.73 14.80
CA GLY A 112 6.64 -20.35 16.17
C GLY A 112 7.53 -19.11 16.25
N ALA A 113 8.40 -19.08 17.26
CA ALA A 113 9.30 -17.96 17.52
C ALA A 113 10.26 -17.68 16.35
N ALA A 114 10.68 -18.71 15.60
CA ALA A 114 11.53 -18.53 14.43
C ALA A 114 10.81 -17.74 13.33
N GLY A 115 9.53 -18.03 13.04
CA GLY A 115 8.74 -17.28 12.06
C GLY A 115 8.63 -15.80 12.40
N ASN A 116 8.31 -15.50 13.67
CA ASN A 116 8.25 -14.13 14.17
C ASN A 116 9.62 -13.43 14.09
N GLY A 117 10.68 -14.11 14.54
CA GLY A 117 12.04 -13.56 14.54
C GLY A 117 12.54 -13.24 13.15
N CYS A 118 12.39 -14.17 12.19
CA CYS A 118 12.79 -13.95 10.81
C CYS A 118 12.00 -12.82 10.15
N TYR A 119 10.68 -12.74 10.37
CA TYR A 119 9.88 -11.66 9.81
C TYR A 119 10.29 -10.31 10.37
N ASN A 120 10.45 -10.21 11.69
CA ASN A 120 10.85 -8.97 12.36
C ASN A 120 12.24 -8.50 11.92
N LEU A 121 13.17 -9.43 11.68
CA LEU A 121 14.49 -9.10 11.14
C LEU A 121 14.41 -8.45 9.75
N VAL A 122 13.48 -8.90 8.90
CA VAL A 122 13.35 -8.38 7.52
C VAL A 122 12.69 -6.99 7.48
N ILE A 123 11.78 -6.70 8.42
CA ILE A 123 11.01 -5.45 8.41
C ILE A 123 11.54 -4.35 9.33
N ALA A 124 12.48 -4.68 10.24
CA ALA A 124 13.14 -3.72 11.12
C ALA A 124 14.10 -2.81 10.34
#